data_AF-A0A963N9Z7-F1
#
_entry.id   AF-A0A963N9Z7-F1
#
_cell.length_a   1.000
_cell.length_b   1.000
_cell.length_c   1.000
_cell.angle_alpha   90.00
_cell.angle_beta   90.00
_cell.angle_gamma   90.00
#
_symmetry.space_group_name_H-M   'P 1'
#
loop_
_entity.id
_entity.type
_entity.pdbx_description
1 polymer ?
#
loop_
_entity_poly.entity_id
_entity_poly.type
_entity_poly.pdbx_seq_one_letter_code
_entity_poly.pdbx_strand_id
1 'polypeptide(L)'
;MQPPTQQAPARYRPDIDGLRAIAIMAVVFYHAGFPGFSGGFVGVDVFFVISGFLITALLFNEAAATGRVSLSAFYARRVRRLMPAGLLVVAATLLLGALFMP
;
A
#
# COMPACT_ATOMS: atom_id res chain seq x y z
N MET A 1 -1.05 -9.23 -38.44
CA MET A 1 -1.81 -9.08 -37.18
C MET A 1 -1.02 -9.76 -36.07
N GLN A 2 -0.29 -9.00 -35.25
CA GLN A 2 0.34 -9.53 -34.02
C GLN A 2 -0.73 -9.58 -32.92
N PRO A 3 -0.91 -10.70 -32.22
CA PRO A 3 -1.88 -10.79 -31.12
C PRO A 3 -1.46 -9.84 -29.98
N PRO A 4 -2.42 -9.28 -29.21
CA PRO A 4 -2.10 -8.49 -28.03
C PRO A 4 -1.29 -9.36 -27.07
N THR A 5 -0.06 -8.93 -26.79
CA THR A 5 0.80 -9.53 -25.77
C THR A 5 0.08 -9.46 -24.44
N GLN A 6 -0.56 -10.56 -24.04
CA GLN A 6 -1.16 -10.72 -22.74
C GLN A 6 -0.06 -10.52 -21.70
N GLN A 7 -0.11 -9.39 -21.01
CA GLN A 7 0.77 -9.12 -19.88
C GLN A 7 0.54 -10.25 -18.87
N ALA A 8 1.57 -11.06 -18.62
CA ALA A 8 1.50 -12.09 -17.58
C ALA A 8 1.05 -11.41 -16.28
N PRO A 9 0.02 -11.92 -15.59
CA PRO A 9 -0.47 -11.29 -14.37
C PRO A 9 0.70 -11.14 -13.41
N ALA A 10 0.89 -9.94 -12.88
CA ALA A 10 1.90 -9.67 -11.86
C ALA A 10 1.70 -10.71 -10.75
N ARG A 11 2.67 -11.61 -10.58
CA ARG A 11 2.57 -12.72 -9.64
C ARG A 11 2.36 -12.14 -8.25
N TYR A 12 1.17 -12.35 -7.68
CA TYR A 12 0.86 -11.90 -6.34
C TYR A 12 1.85 -12.52 -5.35
N ARG A 13 2.45 -11.67 -4.51
CA ARG A 13 3.50 -12.05 -3.56
C ARG A 13 2.99 -11.90 -2.13
N PRO A 14 2.27 -12.90 -1.61
CA PRO A 14 1.64 -12.83 -0.29
C PRO A 14 2.67 -12.69 0.83
N ASP A 15 3.90 -13.16 0.62
CA ASP A 15 5.04 -13.01 1.51
C ASP A 15 5.40 -11.52 1.74
N ILE A 16 5.45 -10.73 0.66
CA ILE A 16 5.74 -9.28 0.73
C ILE A 16 4.60 -8.53 1.43
N ASP A 17 3.36 -8.86 1.09
CA ASP A 17 2.21 -8.21 1.72
C ASP A 17 2.07 -8.58 3.20
N GLY A 18 2.43 -9.81 3.59
CA GLY A 18 2.53 -10.23 4.99
C GLY A 18 3.58 -9.44 5.76
N LEU A 19 4.77 -9.24 5.20
CA LEU A 19 5.82 -8.40 5.79
C LEU A 19 5.35 -6.95 5.98
N ARG A 20 4.62 -6.38 5.00
CA ARG A 20 4.02 -5.04 5.13
C ARG A 20 2.96 -4.99 6.23
N ALA A 21 2.15 -6.04 6.37
CA ALA A 21 1.15 -6.13 7.43
C ALA A 21 1.82 -6.15 8.81
N ILE A 22 2.86 -6.96 9.01
CA ILE A 22 3.64 -6.99 10.26
C ILE A 22 4.22 -5.60 10.58
N ALA A 23 4.77 -4.92 9.57
CA ALA A 23 5.33 -3.58 9.74
C ALA A 23 4.26 -2.57 10.19
N ILE A 24 3.07 -2.59 9.58
CA ILE A 24 1.95 -1.73 10.00
C ILE A 24 1.47 -2.10 11.41
N MET A 25 1.38 -3.39 11.76
CA MET A 25 0.94 -3.82 13.09
C MET A 25 1.86 -3.29 14.19
N ALA A 26 3.18 -3.29 13.96
CA ALA A 26 4.14 -2.68 14.89
C ALA A 26 3.87 -1.18 15.10
N VAL A 27 3.55 -0.44 14.04
CA VAL A 27 3.20 0.99 14.11
C VAL A 27 1.90 1.22 14.89
N VAL A 28 0.88 0.39 14.63
CA VAL A 28 -0.42 0.48 15.32
C VAL A 28 -0.27 0.19 16.81
N PHE A 29 0.45 -0.88 17.17
CA PHE A 29 0.68 -1.23 18.58
C PHE A 29 1.50 -0.18 19.33
N TYR A 30 2.47 0.45 18.66
CA TYR A 30 3.18 1.59 19.23
C TYR A 30 2.24 2.75 19.56
N HIS A 31 1.39 3.17 18.62
CA HIS A 31 0.44 4.28 18.84
C HIS A 31 -0.69 3.92 19.81
N ALA A 32 -1.07 2.65 19.90
CA ALA A 32 -2.06 2.16 20.85
C ALA A 32 -1.53 2.03 22.29
N GLY A 33 -0.24 2.27 22.52
CA GLY A 33 0.38 2.16 23.85
C GLY A 33 0.56 0.71 24.33
N PHE A 34 0.62 -0.27 23.42
CA PHE A 34 0.79 -1.67 23.79
C PHE A 34 2.19 -1.92 24.35
N PRO A 35 2.33 -2.60 25.52
CA PRO A 35 3.64 -2.83 26.14
C PRO A 35 4.54 -3.67 25.24
N GLY A 36 5.83 -3.31 25.18
CA GLY A 36 6.83 -4.03 24.36
C GLY A 36 6.99 -3.52 22.92
N PHE A 37 6.23 -2.51 22.48
CA PHE A 37 6.30 -1.96 21.11
C PHE A 37 6.97 -0.58 21.01
N SER A 38 7.86 -0.20 21.94
CA SER A 38 8.53 1.11 21.95
C SER A 38 9.32 1.45 20.68
N GLY A 39 9.74 0.42 19.91
CA GLY A 39 10.41 0.54 18.62
C GLY A 39 9.50 0.51 17.39
N GLY A 40 8.16 0.58 17.54
CA GLY A 40 7.23 0.38 16.42
C GLY A 40 7.34 1.39 15.28
N PHE A 41 8.01 2.54 15.49
CA PHE A 41 8.33 3.50 14.43
C PHE A 41 9.19 2.91 13.31
N VAL A 42 10.04 1.91 13.60
CA VAL A 42 10.83 1.18 12.58
C VAL A 42 9.92 0.49 11.56
N GLY A 43 8.68 0.13 11.96
CA GLY A 43 7.68 -0.41 11.05
C GLY A 43 7.34 0.54 9.89
N VAL A 44 7.44 1.86 10.10
CA VAL A 44 7.23 2.87 9.06
C VAL A 44 8.31 2.76 7.98
N ASP A 45 9.58 2.70 8.40
CA ASP A 45 10.73 2.59 7.50
C ASP A 45 10.67 1.31 6.67
N VAL A 46 10.44 0.17 7.35
CA VAL A 46 10.31 -1.14 6.69
C VAL A 46 9.17 -1.14 5.69
N PHE A 47 8.00 -0.61 6.07
CA PHE A 47 6.84 -0.54 5.18
C PHE A 47 7.13 0.30 3.92
N PHE A 48 7.80 1.45 4.07
CA PHE A 48 8.13 2.32 2.96
C PHE A 48 9.20 1.72 2.04
N VAL A 49 10.24 1.09 2.59
CA VAL A 49 11.28 0.41 1.80
C VAL A 49 10.66 -0.70 0.94
N ILE A 50 9.84 -1.56 1.54
CA ILE A 50 9.18 -2.66 0.81
C ILE A 50 8.23 -2.11 -0.26
N SER A 51 7.44 -1.08 0.09
CA SER A 51 6.52 -0.46 -0.87
C SER A 51 7.26 0.22 -2.02
N GLY A 52 8.39 0.88 -1.75
CA GLY A 52 9.26 1.51 -2.74
C GLY A 52 9.84 0.47 -3.71
N PHE A 53 10.39 -0.62 -3.19
CA PHE A 53 10.87 -1.74 -4.01
C PHE A 53 9.78 -2.26 -4.96
N LEU A 54 8.57 -2.51 -4.45
CA LEU A 54 7.46 -3.02 -5.27
C LEU A 54 7.02 -2.01 -6.33
N ILE A 55 6.91 -0.72 -5.98
CA ILE A 55 6.53 0.34 -6.92
C ILE A 55 7.57 0.41 -8.05
N THR A 56 8.85 0.48 -7.71
CA THR A 56 9.92 0.56 -8.70
C THR A 56 9.95 -0.70 -9.58
N ALA A 57 9.78 -1.89 -9.02
CA ALA A 57 9.70 -3.13 -9.80
C ALA A 57 8.51 -3.11 -10.79
N LEU A 58 7.35 -2.60 -10.38
CA LEU A 58 6.18 -2.47 -11.26
C LEU A 58 6.45 -1.48 -12.41
N LEU A 59 7.01 -0.31 -12.10
CA LEU A 59 7.34 0.70 -13.12
C LEU A 59 8.43 0.22 -14.07
N PHE A 60 9.45 -0.48 -13.54
CA PHE A 60 10.53 -1.06 -14.33
C PHE A 60 10.00 -2.13 -15.30
N ASN A 61 9.12 -3.02 -14.82
CA ASN A 61 8.50 -4.03 -15.67
C ASN A 61 7.58 -3.40 -16.75
N GLU A 62 6.85 -2.33 -16.41
CA GLU A 62 6.03 -1.59 -17.39
C GLU A 62 6.91 -0.94 -18.47
N ALA A 63 8.02 -0.31 -18.06
CA ALA A 63 9.01 0.28 -18.95
C ALA A 63 9.65 -0.78 -19.86
N ALA A 64 10.06 -1.91 -19.31
CA ALA A 64 10.67 -3.01 -20.07
C ALA A 64 9.69 -3.62 -21.08
N ALA A 65 8.42 -3.74 -20.74
CA ALA A 65 7.41 -4.34 -21.61
C ALA A 65 6.86 -3.39 -22.68
N THR A 66 6.78 -2.09 -22.40
CA THR A 66 6.07 -1.12 -23.25
C THR A 66 6.94 0.02 -23.79
N GLY A 67 8.20 0.12 -23.35
CA GLY A 67 9.13 1.20 -23.68
C GLY A 67 8.83 2.53 -22.99
N ARG A 68 7.81 2.58 -22.11
CA ARG A 68 7.39 3.81 -21.41
C ARG A 68 6.77 3.50 -20.05
N VAL A 69 6.65 4.54 -19.23
CA VAL A 69 5.98 4.49 -17.92
C VAL A 69 4.75 5.40 -17.95
N SER A 70 3.57 4.85 -17.69
CA SER A 70 2.35 5.63 -17.52
C SER A 70 2.06 5.90 -16.05
N LEU A 71 2.54 7.05 -15.55
CA LEU A 71 2.28 7.47 -14.17
C LEU A 71 0.78 7.67 -13.91
N SER A 72 0.04 8.22 -14.86
CA SER A 72 -1.42 8.40 -14.73
C SER A 72 -2.14 7.06 -14.55
N ALA A 73 -1.79 6.04 -15.35
CA ALA A 73 -2.38 4.71 -15.22
C ALA A 73 -1.97 4.04 -13.89
N PHE A 74 -0.70 4.22 -13.47
CA PHE A 74 -0.22 3.74 -12.19
C PHE A 74 -1.00 4.33 -11.01
N TYR A 75 -1.13 5.66 -10.95
CA TYR A 75 -1.86 6.33 -9.88
C TYR A 75 -3.35 6.00 -9.93
N ALA A 76 -3.98 5.91 -11.12
CA ALA A 76 -5.38 5.54 -11.25
C ALA A 76 -5.69 4.16 -10.65
N ARG A 77 -4.85 3.15 -10.91
CA ARG A 77 -4.96 1.82 -10.30
C ARG A 77 -4.80 1.87 -8.78
N ARG A 78 -3.83 2.66 -8.30
CA ARG A 78 -3.54 2.81 -6.87
C ARG A 78 -4.69 3.50 -6.14
N VAL A 79 -5.20 4.60 -6.67
CA VAL A 79 -6.35 5.35 -6.14
C VAL A 79 -7.58 4.46 -6.04
N ARG A 80 -7.94 3.72 -7.11
CA ARG A 80 -9.10 2.81 -7.11
C ARG A 80 -9.00 1.71 -6.05
N ARG A 81 -7.79 1.32 -5.66
CA ARG A 81 -7.54 0.30 -4.63
C ARG A 81 -7.43 0.87 -3.21
N LEU A 82 -6.80 2.04 -3.02
CA LEU A 82 -6.52 2.60 -1.69
C LEU A 82 -7.62 3.55 -1.20
N MET A 83 -8.21 4.36 -2.08
CA MET A 83 -9.22 5.34 -1.70
C MET A 83 -10.46 4.76 -1.02
N PRO A 84 -11.03 3.61 -1.44
CA PRO A 84 -12.24 3.10 -0.80
C PRO A 84 -12.06 2.85 0.69
N ALA A 85 -10.95 2.21 1.07
CA ALA A 85 -10.61 1.98 2.47
C ALA A 85 -10.26 3.28 3.21
N GLY A 86 -9.49 4.17 2.57
CA GLY A 86 -9.11 5.45 3.18
C GLY A 86 -10.33 6.35 3.47
N LEU A 87 -11.24 6.49 2.51
CA LEU A 87 -12.48 7.23 2.65
C LEU A 87 -13.39 6.63 3.73
N LEU A 88 -13.48 5.30 3.79
CA LEU A 88 -14.23 4.61 4.83
C LEU A 88 -13.68 4.94 6.22
N VAL A 89 -12.37 4.86 6.41
CA VAL A 89 -11.73 5.17 7.70
C VAL A 89 -11.94 6.64 8.06
N VAL A 90 -11.73 7.57 7.13
CA VAL A 90 -11.96 9.00 7.37
C VAL A 90 -13.42 9.25 7.78
N ALA A 91 -14.38 8.71 7.03
CA ALA A 91 -15.80 8.87 7.33
C ALA A 91 -16.15 8.27 8.69
N ALA A 92 -15.68 7.06 8.98
CA ALA A 92 -15.91 6.39 10.27
C ALA A 92 -15.32 7.20 11.43
N THR A 93 -14.09 7.69 11.30
CA THR A 93 -13.45 8.51 12.33
C THR A 93 -14.20 9.83 12.56
N LEU A 94 -14.66 10.50 11.49
CA LEU A 94 -15.46 11.73 11.62
C LEU A 94 -16.82 11.47 12.29
N LEU A 95 -17.51 10.41 11.89
CA LEU A 95 -18.81 10.04 12.47
C LEU A 95 -18.68 9.66 13.96
N LEU A 96 -17.68 8.86 14.30
CA LEU A 96 -17.40 8.49 15.69
C LEU A 96 -16.97 9.72 16.49
N GLY A 97 -16.07 10.54 15.95
CA GLY A 97 -15.66 11.80 16.58
C GLY A 97 -16.85 12.70 16.89
N ALA A 98 -17.74 12.92 15.92
CA ALA A 98 -18.93 13.75 16.10
C ALA A 98 -19.95 13.16 17.10
N LEU A 99 -19.98 11.84 17.29
CA LEU A 99 -20.87 11.19 18.25
C LEU A 99 -20.30 11.16 19.68
N PHE A 100 -18.98 11.00 19.81
CA PHE A 100 -18.30 10.76 21.10
C PHE A 100 -17.59 11.99 21.69
N MET A 101 -17.16 12.96 20.87
CA MET A 101 -16.66 14.27 21.33
C MET A 101 -17.72 15.33 21.03
N PRO A 102 -18.62 15.64 21.97
CA PRO A 102 -19.62 16.71 21.81
C PRO A 102 -18.98 18.10 21.66
#